data_AF-A0A6F8TQ74-F1
#
_entry.id   AF-A0A6F8TQ74-F1
#
_cell.length_a   1.000
_cell.length_b   1.000
_cell.length_c   1.000
_cell.angle_alpha   90.00
_cell.angle_beta   90.00
_cell.angle_gamma   90.00
#
_symmetry.space_group_name_H-M   'P 1'
#
loop_
_entity.id
_entity.type
_entity.pdbx_description
1 polymer ?
#
loop_
_entity_poly.entity_id
_entity_poly.type
_entity_poly.pdbx_seq_one_letter_code
_entity_poly.pdbx_strand_id
1 'polypeptide(L)' 'MILQMLSGKQIKEILTNRGIKQTWLSKEVGMQQSNLSSWLNSNGNKSIPMSKLHRIYQVLGLEVEYPTYVSFK' A
#
# COMPACT_ATOMS: atom_id res chain seq x y z
N MET A 1 -14.54 9.83 -7.49
CA MET A 1 -14.44 8.37 -7.72
C MET A 1 -13.91 7.79 -6.42
N ILE A 2 -14.68 7.01 -5.66
CA ILE A 2 -14.24 6.54 -4.33
C ILE A 2 -12.98 5.67 -4.52
N LEU A 3 -11.81 6.18 -4.14
CA LEU A 3 -10.55 5.44 -4.16
C LEU A 3 -10.63 4.33 -3.11
N GLN A 4 -10.99 3.13 -3.54
CA GLN A 4 -10.91 1.94 -2.71
C GLN A 4 -9.45 1.64 -2.38
N MET A 5 -9.17 1.20 -1.15
CA MET A 5 -7.83 0.74 -0.77
C MET A 5 -7.36 -0.35 -1.74
N LEU A 6 -6.24 -0.10 -2.40
CA LEU A 6 -5.53 -1.07 -3.21
C LEU A 6 -5.09 -2.26 -2.37
N SER A 7 -5.42 -3.45 -2.87
CA SER A 7 -4.93 -4.72 -2.38
C SER A 7 -3.42 -4.86 -2.60
N GLY A 8 -2.79 -5.79 -1.87
CA GLY A 8 -1.38 -6.13 -2.08
C GLY A 8 -1.07 -6.53 -3.53
N LYS A 9 -2.00 -7.20 -4.22
CA LYS A 9 -1.85 -7.58 -5.63
C LYS A 9 -1.79 -6.37 -6.55
N GLN A 10 -2.69 -5.38 -6.36
CA GLN A 10 -2.68 -4.15 -7.15
C GLN A 10 -1.39 -3.35 -6.93
N ILE A 11 -0.91 -3.28 -5.68
CA ILE A 11 0.40 -2.66 -5.40
C ILE A 11 1.53 -3.42 -6.11
N LYS A 12 1.51 -4.76 -6.12
CA LYS A 12 2.51 -5.57 -6.82
C LYS A 12 2.55 -5.28 -8.33
N GLU A 13 1.39 -5.11 -8.95
CA GLU A 13 1.27 -4.73 -10.36
C GLU A 13 1.86 -3.34 -10.60
N ILE A 14 1.57 -2.37 -9.73
CA ILE A 14 2.16 -1.01 -9.80
C ILE A 14 3.69 -1.07 -9.69
N LEU A 15 4.23 -1.86 -8.75
CA LEU A 15 5.68 -2.02 -8.61
C LEU A 15 6.30 -2.60 -9.88
N THR A 16 5.66 -3.60 -10.48
CA THR A 16 6.14 -4.26 -11.71
C THR A 16 6.12 -3.29 -12.89
N ASN A 17 5.01 -2.58 -13.08
CA ASN A 17 4.83 -1.61 -14.18
C ASN A 17 5.80 -0.43 -14.07
N ARG A 18 6.21 -0.05 -12.86
CA ARG A 18 7.17 1.04 -12.60
C ARG A 18 8.62 0.56 -12.47
N GLY A 19 8.90 -0.74 -12.60
CA GLY A 19 10.24 -1.29 -12.41
C GLY A 19 10.79 -1.13 -10.99
N ILE A 20 9.93 -0.95 -9.99
CA ILE A 20 10.33 -0.74 -8.59
C ILE A 20 10.57 -2.08 -7.91
N LYS A 21 11.75 -2.24 -7.30
CA LYS A 21 12.10 -3.46 -6.55
C LYS A 21 11.34 -3.51 -5.23
N GLN A 22 10.80 -4.69 -4.89
CA GLN A 22 10.14 -4.90 -3.59
C GLN A 22 11.09 -4.63 -2.41
N THR A 23 12.39 -4.92 -2.56
CA THR A 23 13.42 -4.66 -1.55
C THR A 23 13.61 -3.18 -1.26
N TRP A 24 13.39 -2.31 -2.26
CA TRP A 24 13.40 -0.88 -2.07
C TRP A 24 12.17 -0.44 -1.27
N LEU A 25 10.98 -0.88 -1.69
CA LEU A 25 9.74 -0.55 -0.97
C LEU A 25 9.78 -1.03 0.50
N SER A 26 10.31 -2.23 0.76
CA SER A 26 10.42 -2.75 2.13
C SER A 26 11.27 -1.86 3.03
N LYS A 27 12.33 -1.26 2.49
CA LYS A 27 13.21 -0.33 3.21
C LYS A 27 12.49 1.00 3.47
N GLU A 28 11.89 1.58 2.45
CA GLU A 28 11.19 2.88 2.54
C GLU A 28 9.98 2.86 3.50
N VAL A 29 9.33 1.71 3.59
CA VAL A 29 8.16 1.49 4.45
C VAL A 29 8.57 0.96 5.83
N GLY A 30 9.83 0.56 6.01
CA GLY A 30 10.33 -0.05 7.25
C GLY A 30 9.57 -1.35 7.60
N MET A 31 9.31 -2.18 6.61
CA MET A 31 8.64 -3.49 6.75
C MET A 31 9.63 -4.59 6.38
N GLN A 32 9.63 -5.70 7.11
CA GLN A 32 10.42 -6.87 6.73
C GLN A 32 10.02 -7.34 5.32
N GLN A 33 11.00 -7.68 4.49
CA GLN A 33 10.78 -8.08 3.10
C GLN A 33 9.85 -9.31 2.98
N SER A 34 9.97 -10.27 3.90
CA SER A 34 9.10 -11.45 3.97
C SER A 34 7.63 -11.07 4.21
N ASN A 35 7.37 -10.13 5.13
CA ASN A 35 6.03 -9.63 5.43
C ASN A 35 5.45 -8.87 4.24
N LEU A 36 6.24 -7.98 3.62
CA LEU A 36 5.81 -7.24 2.44
C LEU A 36 5.50 -8.19 1.28
N SER A 37 6.41 -9.12 0.97
CA SER A 37 6.22 -10.10 -0.10
C SER A 37 4.97 -10.95 0.15
N SER A 38 4.78 -11.42 1.39
CA SER A 38 3.59 -12.21 1.72
C SER A 38 2.29 -11.40 1.58
N TRP A 39 2.30 -10.11 1.95
CA TRP A 39 1.17 -9.23 1.74
C TRP A 39 0.88 -8.95 0.26
N LEU A 40 1.91 -8.61 -0.53
CA LEU A 40 1.82 -8.35 -1.97
C LEU A 40 1.30 -9.56 -2.77
N ASN A 41 1.57 -10.77 -2.29
CA ASN A 41 1.10 -12.01 -2.91
C ASN A 41 -0.24 -12.51 -2.33
N SER A 42 -0.81 -11.82 -1.34
CA SER A 42 -2.09 -12.23 -0.75
C SER A 42 -3.26 -11.71 -1.59
N ASN A 43 -4.30 -12.54 -1.74
CA ASN A 43 -5.58 -12.14 -2.35
C ASN A 43 -6.46 -11.35 -1.36
N GLY A 44 -5.87 -10.43 -0.58
CA GLY A 44 -6.57 -9.69 0.48
C GLY A 44 -6.66 -10.40 1.84
N ASN A 45 -6.15 -11.64 1.94
CA ASN A 45 -6.19 -12.43 3.18
C ASN A 45 -5.15 -12.00 4.23
N LYS A 46 -4.22 -11.10 3.88
CA LYS A 46 -3.30 -10.50 4.84
C LYS A 46 -3.58 -9.02 4.97
N SER A 47 -3.81 -8.60 6.22
CA SER A 47 -3.84 -7.20 6.60
C SER A 47 -2.43 -6.76 7.02
N ILE A 48 -2.10 -5.50 6.75
CA ILE A 48 -0.92 -4.82 7.30
C ILE A 48 -1.40 -3.62 8.13
N PRO A 49 -0.59 -3.14 9.08
CA PRO A 49 -0.95 -1.96 9.85
C PRO A 49 -1.27 -0.77 8.95
N MET A 50 -2.31 -0.03 9.29
CA MET A 50 -2.79 1.13 8.53
C MET A 50 -1.67 2.17 8.29
N SER A 51 -0.81 2.38 9.29
CA SER A 51 0.37 3.25 9.16
C SER A 51 1.35 2.81 8.07
N LYS A 52 1.55 1.49 7.90
CA LYS A 52 2.39 0.93 6.83
C LYS A 52 1.71 1.06 5.47
N LEU A 53 0.40 0.85 5.43
CA LEU A 53 -0.39 1.03 4.23
C LEU A 53 -0.31 2.49 3.74
N HIS A 54 -0.56 3.47 4.60
CA HIS A 54 -0.40 4.89 4.28
C HIS A 54 1.01 5.21 3.76
N ARG A 55 2.04 4.65 4.41
CA ARG A 55 3.42 4.89 4.01
C ARG A 55 3.70 4.32 2.61
N ILE A 56 3.15 3.15 2.26
CA ILE A 56 3.23 2.59 0.90
C ILE A 56 2.63 3.58 -0.11
N TYR A 57 1.43 4.10 0.15
CA TYR A 57 0.79 5.08 -0.75
C TYR A 57 1.63 6.34 -0.93
N GLN A 58 2.12 6.92 0.18
CA GLN A 58 2.99 8.10 0.13
C GLN A 58 4.26 7.86 -0.69
N VAL A 59 4.96 6.75 -0.43
CA VAL A 59 6.21 6.40 -1.13
C VAL A 59 5.96 6.14 -2.61
N LEU A 60 4.81 5.59 -2.96
CA LEU A 60 4.42 5.35 -4.35
C LEU A 60 3.74 6.55 -5.01
N GLY A 61 3.59 7.68 -4.31
CA GLY A 61 2.88 8.86 -4.84
C GLY A 61 1.45 8.54 -5.27
N LEU A 62 0.79 7.63 -4.56
CA LEU A 62 -0.59 7.23 -4.82
C LEU A 62 -1.49 8.08 -3.92
N GLU A 63 -2.41 8.81 -4.53
CA GLU A 63 -3.42 9.59 -3.80
C GLU A 63 -4.44 8.63 -3.18
N VAL A 64 -4.62 8.73 -1.87
CA VAL A 64 -5.72 8.08 -1.15
C VAL A 64 -6.67 9.20 -0.76
N GLU A 65 -7.77 9.37 -1.48
CA GLU A 65 -8.88 10.18 -0.99
C GLU A 65 -9.48 9.47 0.23
N TYR A 66 -9.08 9.90 1.43
CA TYR A 66 -9.88 9.61 2.61
C TYR A 66 -11.22 10.31 2.43
N PRO A 67 -12.37 9.62 2.57
CA PRO A 67 -13.60 10.33 2.82
C PRO A 67 -13.39 11.07 4.15
N THR A 68 -13.09 12.36 4.07
CA THR A 68 -13.17 13.26 5.20
C THR A 68 -14.60 13.17 5.71
N TYR A 69 -14.81 12.45 6.82
CA TYR A 69 -16.00 12.63 7.62
C TYR A 69 -15.93 14.05 8.16
N VAL A 70 -16.53 14.98 7.40
CA VAL A 70 -16.79 16.33 7.87
C VAL A 70 -17.85 16.19 8.97
N SER A 71 -17.40 16.04 10.22
CA SER A 71 -18.26 16.28 11.38
C SER A 71 -18.49 17.78 11.44
N PHE A 72 -19.62 18.22 10.87
CA PHE A 72 -20.17 19.53 11.20
C PHE A 72 -20.56 19.51 12.68
N LYS A 73 -19.89 20.35 13.47
CA LYS A 73 -20.37 20.77 14.79
C LYS A 73 -21.45 21.82 14.61
#